data_AF-A0A975ZI30-F1
#
_entry.id   AF-A0A975ZI30-F1
#
_cell.length_a   1.000
_cell.length_b   1.000
_cell.length_c   1.000
_cell.angle_alpha   90.00
_cell.angle_beta   90.00
_cell.angle_gamma   90.00
#
_symmetry.space_group_name_H-M   'P 1'
#
loop_
_entity.id
_entity.type
_entity.pdbx_description
1 polymer ?
#
loop_
_entity_poly.entity_id
_entity_poly.type
_entity_poly.pdbx_seq_one_letter_code
_entity_poly.pdbx_strand_id
1 'polypeptide(L)'
;MAPDWPLAQAGWRAVFAVALALAVCLAGRAQAAQPQAPVASRPTSRIAPGVSAPASTQTAEAASSEAAQRAAERQQLEAQRSNLDAAYVREQAACLHRFFVNDCLDQARRRYHKQSDALDARLNAIDLAGRQQRAEAERRRVARNLRERPVPDASAAQQQRTLREQEQARKQREQADRAAGDAARQAAYEAKQRPAQGKGRAPSAAPATAVSPGANAQSTQQASQQAAPQAAQTQAAEAAYAQKQADYQRRQAQAAQQREQAKKSGSGPAPPLPLPPGY
;
A
#
# COMPACT_ATOMS: atom_id res chain seq x y z
N MET A 1 -41.53 32.24 20.54
CA MET A 1 -40.13 31.84 20.74
C MET A 1 -39.50 31.68 19.37
N ALA A 2 -38.83 32.72 18.88
CA ALA A 2 -38.16 32.73 17.58
C ALA A 2 -36.65 32.51 17.80
N PRO A 3 -35.97 31.69 16.99
CA PRO A 3 -34.52 31.55 17.08
C PRO A 3 -33.82 32.65 16.27
N ASP A 4 -33.13 33.56 16.98
CA ASP A 4 -32.19 34.52 16.41
C ASP A 4 -30.91 33.81 15.93
N TRP A 5 -30.60 33.92 14.64
CA TRP A 5 -29.33 33.47 14.06
C TRP A 5 -28.63 34.59 13.25
N PRO A 6 -27.95 35.57 13.90
CA PRO A 6 -27.29 36.65 13.18
C PRO A 6 -25.75 36.48 13.13
N LEU A 7 -25.22 35.28 12.85
CA LEU A 7 -23.76 35.09 12.74
C LEU A 7 -23.27 34.29 11.51
N ALA A 8 -24.15 33.81 10.64
CA ALA A 8 -23.74 33.00 9.47
C ALA A 8 -23.50 33.78 8.16
N GLN A 9 -23.75 35.11 8.12
CA GLN A 9 -23.66 35.87 6.86
C GLN A 9 -22.28 36.49 6.57
N ALA A 10 -21.36 36.57 7.53
CA ALA A 10 -20.07 37.25 7.31
C ALA A 10 -19.05 36.40 6.52
N GLY A 11 -19.18 35.07 6.47
CA GLY A 11 -18.21 34.19 5.81
C GLY A 11 -18.35 34.06 4.29
N TRP A 12 -19.54 34.35 3.72
CA TRP A 12 -19.82 34.05 2.31
C TRP A 12 -19.25 35.09 1.34
N ARG A 13 -19.10 36.35 1.77
CA ARG A 13 -18.57 37.41 0.89
C ARG A 13 -17.11 37.23 0.52
N ALA A 14 -16.30 36.60 1.38
CA ALA A 14 -14.90 36.31 1.08
C ALA A 14 -14.74 35.18 0.04
N VAL A 15 -15.62 34.18 0.06
CA VAL A 15 -15.59 33.06 -0.90
C VAL A 15 -16.01 33.50 -2.30
N PHE A 16 -17.00 34.39 -2.43
CA PHE A 16 -17.42 34.92 -3.73
C PHE A 16 -16.37 35.82 -4.40
N ALA A 17 -15.58 36.57 -3.64
CA ALA A 17 -14.51 37.42 -4.21
C ALA A 17 -13.39 36.59 -4.86
N VAL A 18 -13.02 35.44 -4.27
CA VAL A 18 -12.00 34.55 -4.83
C VAL A 18 -12.52 33.79 -6.06
N ALA A 19 -13.80 33.40 -6.07
CA ALA A 19 -14.41 32.74 -7.22
C ALA A 19 -14.50 33.65 -8.46
N LEU A 20 -14.77 34.95 -8.26
CA LEU A 20 -14.85 35.92 -9.36
C LEU A 20 -13.45 36.25 -9.94
N ALA A 21 -12.40 36.27 -9.12
CA ALA A 21 -11.03 36.45 -9.59
C ALA A 21 -10.54 35.24 -10.43
N LEU A 22 -10.91 34.01 -10.05
CA LEU A 22 -10.58 32.81 -10.82
C LEU A 22 -11.34 32.73 -12.17
N ALA A 23 -12.58 33.22 -12.23
CA ALA A 23 -13.34 33.27 -13.48
C ALA A 23 -12.74 34.22 -14.52
N VAL A 24 -12.14 35.34 -14.10
CA VAL A 24 -11.51 36.31 -15.01
C VAL A 24 -10.19 35.78 -15.59
N CYS A 25 -9.43 34.94 -14.87
CA CYS A 25 -8.20 34.35 -15.39
C CYS A 25 -8.45 33.24 -16.43
N LEU A 26 -9.60 32.56 -16.42
CA LEU A 26 -9.92 31.48 -17.37
C LEU A 26 -10.47 32.00 -18.71
N ALA A 27 -10.99 33.23 -18.77
CA ALA A 27 -11.49 33.83 -20.02
C ALA A 27 -10.39 34.46 -20.90
N GLY A 28 -9.15 34.59 -20.40
CA GLY A 28 -8.05 35.28 -21.09
C GLY A 28 -7.24 34.44 -22.09
N ARG A 29 -7.59 33.17 -22.31
CA ARG A 29 -6.80 32.26 -23.18
C ARG A 29 -7.58 31.68 -24.36
N ALA A 30 -8.45 32.48 -24.96
CA ALA A 30 -8.93 32.24 -26.32
C ALA A 30 -7.93 32.84 -27.33
N GLN A 31 -6.73 32.25 -27.41
CA GLN A 31 -5.76 32.61 -28.44
C GLN A 31 -6.13 31.83 -29.70
N ALA A 32 -6.51 32.59 -30.72
CA ALA A 32 -7.00 32.12 -32.01
C ALA A 32 -6.15 30.99 -32.60
N ALA A 33 -6.71 29.78 -32.64
CA ALA A 33 -6.22 28.70 -33.47
C ALA A 33 -6.60 29.03 -34.92
N GLN A 34 -5.60 29.47 -35.69
CA GLN A 34 -5.71 29.65 -37.14
C GLN A 34 -6.02 28.30 -37.82
N PRO A 35 -6.99 28.22 -38.74
CA PRO A 35 -7.21 27.04 -39.55
C PRO A 35 -6.10 26.95 -40.61
N GLN A 36 -5.13 26.06 -40.42
CA GLN A 36 -4.22 25.69 -41.51
C GLN A 36 -4.95 24.76 -42.48
N ALA A 37 -5.16 25.25 -43.69
CA ALA A 37 -5.70 24.49 -44.80
C ALA A 37 -4.76 23.32 -45.19
N PRO A 38 -5.27 22.11 -45.45
CA PRO A 38 -4.44 21.00 -45.88
C PRO A 38 -3.98 21.19 -47.34
N VAL A 39 -2.67 21.31 -47.52
CA VAL A 39 -2.04 21.34 -48.85
C VAL A 39 -2.08 19.93 -49.43
N ALA A 40 -2.86 19.76 -50.49
CA ALA A 40 -2.98 18.53 -51.26
C ALA A 40 -1.64 18.17 -51.92
N SER A 41 -0.95 17.19 -51.35
CA SER A 41 0.25 16.59 -51.94
C SER A 41 -0.16 15.32 -52.69
N ARG A 42 -0.02 15.33 -54.02
CA ARG A 42 -0.26 14.20 -54.91
C ARG A 42 0.78 13.10 -54.68
N PRO A 43 0.39 11.82 -54.47
CA PRO A 43 1.33 10.72 -54.54
C PRO A 43 1.46 10.20 -55.98
N THR A 44 2.67 10.31 -56.54
CA THR A 44 3.06 9.61 -57.76
C THR A 44 3.42 8.16 -57.40
N SER A 45 2.64 7.21 -57.90
CA SER A 45 2.92 5.78 -57.79
C SER A 45 4.20 5.38 -58.52
N ARG A 46 5.05 4.56 -57.87
CA ARG A 46 5.91 3.61 -58.59
C ARG A 46 5.98 2.26 -57.87
N ILE A 47 5.86 1.23 -58.69
CA ILE A 47 5.52 -0.18 -58.47
C ILE A 47 6.70 -1.02 -57.91
N ALA A 48 6.41 -1.82 -56.86
CA ALA A 48 6.76 -3.23 -56.50
C ALA A 48 8.21 -3.78 -56.65
N PRO A 49 8.58 -4.99 -56.12
CA PRO A 49 7.88 -5.96 -55.25
C PRO A 49 8.70 -6.48 -54.02
N GLY A 50 8.03 -7.14 -53.08
CA GLY A 50 8.58 -8.28 -52.33
C GLY A 50 9.40 -8.01 -51.06
N VAL A 51 8.74 -7.68 -49.94
CA VAL A 51 9.22 -8.08 -48.60
C VAL A 51 8.02 -8.39 -47.71
N SER A 52 8.05 -9.57 -47.11
CA SER A 52 7.06 -10.12 -46.19
C SER A 52 6.94 -9.31 -44.89
N ALA A 53 5.69 -9.22 -44.40
CA ALA A 53 5.22 -8.82 -43.07
C ALA A 53 5.31 -7.32 -42.67
N PRO A 54 4.16 -6.74 -42.27
CA PRO A 54 3.97 -6.48 -40.84
C PRO A 54 2.54 -6.82 -40.37
N ALA A 55 2.38 -7.93 -39.65
CA ALA A 55 1.12 -8.30 -39.00
C ALA A 55 0.91 -7.64 -37.62
N SER A 56 1.80 -6.73 -37.20
CA SER A 56 1.86 -6.22 -35.81
C SER A 56 1.19 -4.86 -35.59
N THR A 57 0.73 -4.17 -36.64
CA THR A 57 0.14 -2.82 -36.53
C THR A 57 -1.37 -2.82 -36.26
N GLN A 58 -2.10 -3.87 -36.67
CA GLN A 58 -3.56 -3.92 -36.58
C GLN A 58 -4.09 -4.00 -35.13
N THR A 59 -3.31 -4.57 -34.20
CA THR A 59 -3.73 -4.70 -32.79
C THR A 59 -3.59 -3.41 -31.98
N ALA A 60 -2.68 -2.51 -32.38
CA ALA A 60 -2.48 -1.24 -31.67
C ALA A 60 -3.61 -0.24 -31.97
N GLU A 61 -4.10 -0.23 -33.21
CA GLU A 61 -5.18 0.65 -33.66
C GLU A 61 -6.55 0.22 -33.13
N ALA A 62 -6.79 -1.10 -33.02
CA ALA A 62 -7.99 -1.62 -32.35
C ALA A 62 -8.04 -1.22 -30.86
N ALA A 63 -6.92 -1.36 -30.14
CA ALA A 63 -6.85 -1.03 -28.72
C ALA A 63 -7.03 0.48 -28.43
N SER A 64 -6.52 1.35 -29.30
CA SER A 64 -6.73 2.80 -29.17
C SER A 64 -8.19 3.18 -29.44
N SER A 65 -8.85 2.53 -30.40
CA SER A 65 -10.27 2.77 -30.70
C SER A 65 -11.20 2.40 -29.54
N GLU A 66 -10.97 1.26 -28.86
CA GLU A 66 -11.75 0.84 -27.68
C GLU A 66 -11.54 1.77 -26.47
N ALA A 67 -10.33 2.32 -26.31
CA ALA A 67 -10.05 3.29 -25.26
C ALA A 67 -10.81 4.61 -25.51
N ALA A 68 -10.82 5.08 -26.76
CA ALA A 68 -11.56 6.28 -27.17
C ALA A 68 -13.09 6.10 -26.99
N GLN A 69 -13.64 4.95 -27.37
CA GLN A 69 -15.06 4.64 -27.17
C GLN A 69 -15.46 4.67 -25.69
N ARG A 70 -14.68 4.05 -24.80
CA ARG A 70 -14.94 4.08 -23.36
C ARG A 70 -14.79 5.47 -22.73
N ALA A 71 -13.92 6.30 -23.28
CA ALA A 71 -13.79 7.69 -22.85
C ALA A 71 -15.04 8.50 -23.24
N ALA A 72 -15.50 8.34 -24.49
CA ALA A 72 -16.73 8.97 -24.97
C ALA A 72 -17.97 8.52 -24.19
N GLU A 73 -18.09 7.22 -23.89
CA GLU A 73 -19.19 6.68 -23.08
C GLU A 73 -19.19 7.28 -21.66
N ARG A 74 -18.02 7.40 -21.02
CA ARG A 74 -17.90 8.07 -19.71
C ARG A 74 -18.36 9.52 -19.76
N GLN A 75 -17.92 10.29 -20.75
CA GLN A 75 -18.35 11.68 -20.93
C GLN A 75 -19.87 11.79 -21.13
N GLN A 76 -20.47 10.85 -21.87
CA GLN A 76 -21.92 10.82 -22.04
C GLN A 76 -22.66 10.51 -20.72
N LEU A 77 -22.17 9.57 -19.91
CA LEU A 77 -22.76 9.24 -18.61
C LEU A 77 -22.61 10.39 -17.61
N GLU A 78 -21.48 11.09 -17.63
CA GLU A 78 -21.26 12.29 -16.82
C GLU A 78 -22.20 13.43 -17.22
N ALA A 79 -22.41 13.65 -18.51
CA ALA A 79 -23.39 14.61 -19.01
C ALA A 79 -24.83 14.21 -18.64
N GLN A 80 -25.17 12.90 -18.62
CA GLN A 80 -26.47 12.43 -18.16
C GLN A 80 -26.67 12.71 -16.66
N ARG A 81 -25.65 12.49 -15.83
CA ARG A 81 -25.68 12.81 -14.40
C ARG A 81 -25.92 14.30 -14.16
N SER A 82 -25.18 15.18 -14.82
CA SER A 82 -25.36 16.63 -14.63
C SER A 82 -26.75 17.11 -15.05
N ASN A 83 -27.32 16.55 -16.11
CA ASN A 83 -28.70 16.81 -16.52
C ASN A 83 -29.74 16.33 -15.49
N LEU A 84 -29.51 15.15 -14.92
CA LEU A 84 -30.34 14.55 -13.87
C LEU A 84 -30.30 15.40 -12.59
N ASP A 85 -29.12 15.86 -12.18
CA ASP A 85 -28.94 16.77 -11.04
C ASP A 85 -29.69 18.08 -11.25
N ALA A 86 -29.56 18.69 -12.43
CA ALA A 86 -30.28 19.92 -12.77
C ALA A 86 -31.80 19.72 -12.79
N ALA A 87 -32.28 18.56 -13.25
CA ALA A 87 -33.70 18.21 -13.22
C ALA A 87 -34.23 18.06 -11.79
N TYR A 88 -33.46 17.41 -10.92
CA TYR A 88 -33.82 17.24 -9.51
C TYR A 88 -33.91 18.56 -8.76
N VAL A 89 -32.97 19.49 -8.98
CA VAL A 89 -33.03 20.84 -8.38
C VAL A 89 -34.29 21.59 -8.80
N ARG A 90 -34.68 21.51 -10.09
CA ARG A 90 -35.94 22.11 -10.57
C ARG A 90 -37.17 21.46 -9.95
N GLU A 91 -37.17 20.13 -9.82
CA GLU A 91 -38.27 19.40 -9.17
C GLU A 91 -38.39 19.74 -7.68
N GLN A 92 -37.26 19.87 -6.99
CA GLN A 92 -37.22 20.30 -5.60
C GLN A 92 -37.86 21.69 -5.42
N ALA A 93 -37.48 22.66 -6.26
CA ALA A 93 -38.09 23.99 -6.25
C ALA A 93 -39.60 23.93 -6.51
N ALA A 94 -40.04 23.12 -7.48
CA ALA A 94 -41.46 22.92 -7.75
C ALA A 94 -42.22 22.29 -6.56
N CYS A 95 -41.61 21.33 -5.85
CA CYS A 95 -42.21 20.70 -4.67
C CYS A 95 -42.47 21.68 -3.52
N LEU A 96 -41.62 22.70 -3.35
CA LEU A 96 -41.79 23.72 -2.31
C LEU A 96 -43.07 24.57 -2.49
N HIS A 97 -43.62 24.62 -3.71
CA HIS A 97 -44.85 25.36 -4.00
C HIS A 97 -46.13 24.52 -3.87
N ARG A 98 -46.04 23.24 -3.44
CA ARG A 98 -47.19 22.34 -3.30
C ARG A 98 -47.66 22.25 -1.84
N PHE A 99 -48.92 21.88 -1.63
CA PHE A 99 -49.48 21.71 -0.28
C PHE A 99 -48.86 20.52 0.49
N PHE A 100 -48.40 19.48 -0.21
CA PHE A 100 -47.77 18.29 0.37
C PHE A 100 -46.25 18.27 0.08
N VAL A 101 -45.53 19.26 0.63
CA VAL A 101 -44.09 19.46 0.35
C VAL A 101 -43.28 18.22 0.69
N ASN A 102 -43.47 17.64 1.88
CA ASN A 102 -42.65 16.51 2.35
C ASN A 102 -42.80 15.27 1.47
N ASP A 103 -44.04 14.85 1.17
CA ASP A 103 -44.28 13.70 0.30
C ASP A 103 -43.72 13.91 -1.12
N CYS A 104 -43.86 15.13 -1.65
CA CYS A 104 -43.30 15.50 -2.96
C CYS A 104 -41.78 15.38 -2.97
N LEU A 105 -41.11 15.94 -1.96
CA LEU A 105 -39.65 15.91 -1.83
C LEU A 105 -39.13 14.47 -1.68
N ASP A 106 -39.81 13.66 -0.87
CA ASP A 106 -39.42 12.26 -0.67
C ASP A 106 -39.58 11.44 -1.95
N GLN A 107 -40.66 11.66 -2.71
CA GLN A 107 -40.86 11.01 -4.00
C GLN A 107 -39.82 11.46 -5.04
N ALA A 108 -39.49 12.75 -5.09
CA ALA A 108 -38.46 13.29 -5.97
C ALA A 108 -37.08 12.68 -5.63
N ARG A 109 -36.74 12.63 -4.34
CA ARG A 109 -35.49 12.02 -3.84
C ARG A 109 -35.40 10.54 -4.19
N ARG A 110 -36.46 9.76 -4.01
CA ARG A 110 -36.49 8.33 -4.39
C ARG A 110 -36.27 8.14 -5.90
N ARG A 111 -36.91 8.98 -6.74
CA ARG A 111 -36.74 8.94 -8.20
C ARG A 111 -35.31 9.32 -8.61
N TYR A 112 -34.77 10.36 -8.01
CA TYR A 112 -33.37 10.79 -8.20
C TYR A 112 -32.38 9.67 -7.89
N HIS A 113 -32.43 9.08 -6.69
CA HIS A 113 -31.51 8.02 -6.30
C HIS A 113 -31.60 6.82 -7.23
N LYS A 114 -32.82 6.35 -7.54
CA LYS A 114 -33.00 5.22 -8.46
C LYS A 114 -32.33 5.43 -9.82
N GLN A 115 -32.42 6.63 -10.38
CA GLN A 115 -31.81 6.95 -11.67
C GLN A 115 -30.29 7.18 -11.55
N SER A 116 -29.86 7.88 -10.51
CA SER A 116 -28.43 8.14 -10.23
C SER A 116 -27.67 6.83 -10.00
N ASP A 117 -28.19 5.95 -9.13
CA ASP A 117 -27.59 4.64 -8.83
C ASP A 117 -27.39 3.79 -10.10
N ALA A 118 -28.30 3.89 -11.08
CA ALA A 118 -28.17 3.18 -12.34
C ALA A 118 -27.03 3.75 -13.23
N LEU A 119 -26.83 5.06 -13.25
CA LEU A 119 -25.70 5.69 -13.94
C LEU A 119 -24.37 5.36 -13.24
N ASP A 120 -24.38 5.37 -11.91
CA ASP A 120 -23.23 5.04 -11.06
C ASP A 120 -22.77 3.61 -11.29
N ALA A 121 -23.70 2.66 -11.34
CA ALA A 121 -23.41 1.27 -11.64
C ALA A 121 -22.73 1.11 -13.02
N ARG A 122 -23.18 1.86 -14.03
CA ARG A 122 -22.59 1.84 -15.38
C ARG A 122 -21.17 2.41 -15.39
N LEU A 123 -20.95 3.56 -14.76
CA LEU A 123 -19.61 4.16 -14.64
C LEU A 123 -18.64 3.20 -13.91
N ASN A 124 -19.09 2.61 -12.80
CA ASN A 124 -18.29 1.64 -12.05
C ASN A 124 -17.96 0.39 -12.88
N ALA A 125 -18.87 -0.07 -13.74
CA ALA A 125 -18.63 -1.19 -14.64
C ALA A 125 -17.53 -0.87 -15.67
N ILE A 126 -17.56 0.33 -16.28
CA ILE A 126 -16.52 0.78 -17.23
C ILE A 126 -15.15 0.85 -16.53
N ASP A 127 -15.12 1.39 -15.30
CA ASP A 127 -13.89 1.51 -14.52
C ASP A 127 -13.32 0.15 -14.10
N LEU A 128 -14.19 -0.78 -13.69
CA LEU A 128 -13.80 -2.14 -13.34
C LEU A 128 -13.22 -2.86 -14.56
N ALA A 129 -13.88 -2.79 -15.71
CA ALA A 129 -13.38 -3.35 -16.97
C ALA A 129 -12.00 -2.77 -17.32
N GLY A 130 -11.83 -1.45 -17.17
CA GLY A 130 -10.53 -0.79 -17.36
C GLY A 130 -9.43 -1.30 -16.41
N ARG A 131 -9.76 -1.54 -15.14
CA ARG A 131 -8.81 -2.12 -14.16
C ARG A 131 -8.43 -3.56 -14.52
N GLN A 132 -9.40 -4.38 -14.93
CA GLN A 132 -9.17 -5.77 -15.31
C GLN A 132 -8.26 -5.86 -16.54
N GLN A 133 -8.52 -5.06 -17.58
CA GLN A 133 -7.67 -5.02 -18.78
C GLN A 133 -6.21 -4.64 -18.46
N ARG A 134 -6.00 -3.63 -17.59
CA ARG A 134 -4.64 -3.26 -17.16
C ARG A 134 -3.97 -4.38 -16.37
N ALA A 135 -4.70 -5.05 -15.48
CA ALA A 135 -4.18 -6.18 -14.73
C ALA A 135 -3.79 -7.34 -15.66
N GLU A 136 -4.58 -7.63 -16.69
CA GLU A 136 -4.25 -8.64 -17.69
C GLU A 136 -3.05 -8.26 -18.55
N ALA A 137 -2.96 -7.00 -18.98
CA ALA A 137 -1.81 -6.50 -19.72
C ALA A 137 -0.51 -6.65 -18.92
N GLU A 138 -0.53 -6.31 -17.63
CA GLU A 138 0.63 -6.52 -16.73
C GLU A 138 0.93 -8.01 -16.53
N ARG A 139 -0.08 -8.88 -16.38
CA ARG A 139 0.16 -10.34 -16.32
C ARG A 139 0.84 -10.84 -17.59
N ARG A 140 0.42 -10.38 -18.78
CA ARG A 140 1.04 -10.74 -20.06
C ARG A 140 2.48 -10.21 -20.13
N ARG A 141 2.72 -8.99 -19.67
CA ARG A 141 4.06 -8.38 -19.59
C ARG A 141 4.98 -9.16 -18.66
N VAL A 142 4.54 -9.49 -17.44
CA VAL A 142 5.29 -10.30 -16.48
C VAL A 142 5.55 -11.70 -17.05
N ALA A 143 4.56 -12.35 -17.66
CA ALA A 143 4.75 -13.66 -18.28
C ALA A 143 5.78 -13.63 -19.41
N ARG A 144 5.79 -12.56 -20.22
CA ARG A 144 6.82 -12.34 -21.24
C ARG A 144 8.20 -12.15 -20.61
N ASN A 145 8.31 -11.28 -19.61
CA ASN A 145 9.56 -11.05 -18.88
C ASN A 145 10.08 -12.35 -18.24
N LEU A 146 9.21 -13.22 -17.72
CA LEU A 146 9.60 -14.52 -17.16
C LEU A 146 10.09 -15.51 -18.22
N ARG A 147 9.56 -15.43 -19.46
CA ARG A 147 10.04 -16.26 -20.58
C ARG A 147 11.37 -15.76 -21.14
N GLU A 148 11.54 -14.45 -21.23
CA GLU A 148 12.74 -13.81 -21.79
C GLU A 148 13.90 -13.76 -20.80
N ARG A 149 13.61 -13.70 -19.49
CA ARG A 149 14.64 -13.68 -18.46
C ARG A 149 15.24 -15.08 -18.35
N PRO A 150 16.52 -15.28 -18.69
CA PRO A 150 17.17 -16.57 -18.49
C PRO A 150 17.06 -16.90 -17.00
N VAL A 151 16.46 -18.05 -16.69
CA VAL A 151 16.41 -18.55 -15.32
C VAL A 151 17.87 -18.76 -14.92
N PRO A 152 18.42 -17.99 -13.98
CA PRO A 152 19.77 -18.24 -13.51
C PRO A 152 19.81 -19.68 -13.02
N ASP A 153 20.82 -20.43 -13.45
CA ASP A 153 20.99 -21.84 -13.11
C ASP A 153 20.66 -22.04 -11.63
N ALA A 154 19.69 -22.91 -11.34
CA ALA A 154 19.19 -23.08 -9.97
C ALA A 154 20.33 -23.42 -8.99
N SER A 155 21.35 -24.11 -9.50
CA SER A 155 22.61 -24.40 -8.80
C SER A 155 23.41 -23.15 -8.46
N ALA A 156 23.57 -22.20 -9.39
CA ALA A 156 24.27 -20.93 -9.15
C ALA A 156 23.52 -20.05 -8.14
N ALA A 157 22.18 -20.00 -8.23
CA ALA A 157 21.35 -19.30 -7.26
C ALA A 157 21.46 -19.91 -5.85
N GLN A 158 21.50 -21.24 -5.75
CA GLN A 158 21.68 -21.95 -4.48
C GLN A 158 23.08 -21.73 -3.89
N GLN A 159 24.13 -21.81 -4.70
CA GLN A 159 25.50 -21.49 -4.27
C GLN A 159 25.61 -20.07 -3.72
N GLN A 160 25.00 -19.08 -4.39
CA GLN A 160 24.98 -17.71 -3.89
C GLN A 160 24.24 -17.57 -2.56
N ARG A 161 23.14 -18.29 -2.36
CA ARG A 161 22.43 -18.30 -1.06
C ARG A 161 23.31 -18.87 0.04
N THR A 162 23.94 -20.01 -0.20
CA THR A 162 24.84 -20.64 0.77
C THR A 162 26.04 -19.75 1.10
N LEU A 163 26.64 -19.08 0.11
CA LEU A 163 27.73 -18.13 0.36
C LEU A 163 27.28 -16.95 1.23
N ARG A 164 26.09 -16.39 0.96
CA ARG A 164 25.52 -15.31 1.80
C ARG A 164 25.24 -15.77 3.22
N GLU A 165 24.73 -16.98 3.40
CA GLU A 165 24.49 -17.57 4.73
C GLU A 165 25.81 -17.78 5.49
N GLN A 166 26.85 -18.30 4.82
CA GLN A 166 28.17 -18.45 5.44
C GLN A 166 28.78 -17.10 5.83
N GLU A 167 28.66 -16.07 4.97
CA GLU A 167 29.13 -14.73 5.27
C GLU A 167 28.40 -14.12 6.48
N GLN A 168 27.09 -14.32 6.58
CA GLN A 168 26.30 -13.90 7.72
C GLN A 168 26.72 -14.62 9.00
N ALA A 169 26.90 -15.94 8.95
CA ALA A 169 27.38 -16.72 10.10
C ALA A 169 28.78 -16.28 10.55
N ARG A 170 29.67 -15.97 9.60
CA ARG A 170 31.01 -15.43 9.90
C ARG A 170 30.93 -14.07 10.60
N LYS A 171 30.10 -13.15 10.09
CA LYS A 171 29.87 -11.84 10.70
C LYS A 171 29.32 -11.95 12.12
N GLN A 172 28.40 -12.90 12.37
CA GLN A 172 27.86 -13.15 13.71
C GLN A 172 28.93 -13.66 14.69
N ARG A 173 29.79 -14.59 14.26
CA ARG A 173 30.91 -15.08 15.10
C ARG A 173 31.88 -13.95 15.44
N GLU A 174 32.27 -13.16 14.43
CA GLU A 174 33.16 -12.03 14.65
C GLU A 174 32.57 -10.99 15.62
N GLN A 175 31.25 -10.73 15.54
CA GLN A 175 30.57 -9.86 16.49
C GLN A 175 30.55 -10.45 17.91
N ALA A 176 30.30 -11.75 18.06
CA ALA A 176 30.34 -12.43 19.34
C ALA A 176 31.75 -12.40 19.96
N ASP A 177 32.79 -12.62 19.16
CA ASP A 177 34.19 -12.58 19.60
C ASP A 177 34.59 -11.17 20.06
N ARG A 178 34.18 -10.14 19.32
CA ARG A 178 34.39 -8.73 19.72
C ARG A 178 33.69 -8.42 21.04
N ALA A 179 32.42 -8.81 21.18
CA ALA A 179 31.65 -8.61 22.40
C ALA A 179 32.27 -9.35 23.61
N ALA A 180 32.76 -10.58 23.43
CA ALA A 180 33.46 -11.33 24.46
C ALA A 180 34.78 -10.64 24.87
N GLY A 181 35.53 -10.12 23.90
CA GLY A 181 36.75 -9.35 24.15
C GLY A 181 36.48 -8.04 24.91
N ASP A 182 35.41 -7.33 24.57
CA ASP A 182 34.97 -6.13 25.28
C ASP A 182 34.54 -6.45 26.72
N ALA A 183 33.75 -7.51 26.92
CA ALA A 183 33.35 -7.96 28.25
C ALA A 183 34.56 -8.36 29.12
N ALA A 184 35.56 -9.04 28.55
CA ALA A 184 36.79 -9.39 29.26
C ALA A 184 37.61 -8.14 29.65
N ARG A 185 37.69 -7.14 28.76
CA ARG A 185 38.34 -5.85 29.07
C ARG A 185 37.62 -5.10 30.18
N GLN A 186 36.29 -5.06 30.13
CA GLN A 186 35.47 -4.43 31.18
C GLN A 186 35.67 -5.13 32.52
N ALA A 187 35.60 -6.47 32.57
CA ALA A 187 35.84 -7.25 33.79
C ALA A 187 37.26 -7.02 34.36
N ALA A 188 38.28 -6.95 33.50
CA ALA A 188 39.65 -6.65 33.93
C ALA A 188 39.80 -5.21 34.46
N TYR A 189 39.08 -4.25 33.89
CA TYR A 189 39.04 -2.86 34.36
C TYR A 189 38.34 -2.76 35.73
N GLU A 190 37.18 -3.40 35.88
CA GLU A 190 36.45 -3.48 37.16
C GLU A 190 37.28 -4.15 38.25
N ALA A 191 37.99 -5.24 37.94
CA ALA A 191 38.89 -5.91 38.88
C ALA A 191 40.01 -5.00 39.38
N LYS A 192 40.54 -4.11 38.52
CA LYS A 192 41.55 -3.11 38.90
C LYS A 192 40.97 -1.95 39.68
N GLN A 193 39.73 -1.56 39.40
CA GLN A 193 39.05 -0.45 40.08
C GLN A 193 38.50 -0.83 41.45
N ARG A 194 38.32 -2.12 41.75
CA ARG A 194 37.83 -2.59 43.05
C ARG A 194 38.89 -2.29 44.12
N PRO A 195 38.72 -1.25 44.97
CA PRO A 195 39.70 -0.96 46.00
C PRO A 195 39.74 -2.15 46.98
N ALA A 196 40.91 -2.42 47.55
CA ALA A 196 41.13 -3.45 48.57
C ALA A 196 40.42 -3.10 49.90
N GLN A 197 39.10 -3.03 49.89
CA GLN A 197 38.25 -2.97 51.09
C GLN A 197 37.65 -4.36 51.30
N GLY A 198 38.40 -5.20 52.02
CA GLY A 198 37.97 -6.57 52.29
C GLY A 198 38.99 -7.39 53.06
N LYS A 199 39.63 -6.78 54.06
CA LYS A 199 40.39 -7.52 55.08
C LYS A 199 39.36 -8.19 55.99
N GLY A 200 39.09 -9.47 55.76
CA GLY A 200 38.39 -10.34 56.71
C GLY A 200 37.13 -11.00 56.17
N ARG A 201 37.24 -12.28 55.80
CA ARG A 201 36.56 -13.41 56.47
C ARG A 201 36.73 -14.65 55.58
N ALA A 202 37.59 -15.56 55.99
CA ALA A 202 37.73 -16.88 55.39
C ALA A 202 36.47 -17.72 55.64
N PRO A 203 35.93 -18.42 54.63
CA PRO A 203 35.14 -19.62 54.87
C PRO A 203 36.08 -20.82 54.99
N SER A 204 36.03 -21.42 56.17
CA SER A 204 36.65 -22.68 56.57
C SER A 204 35.79 -23.87 56.14
N ALA A 205 36.47 -24.99 55.81
CA ALA A 205 36.01 -26.39 55.87
C ALA A 205 34.96 -26.84 54.82
N ALA A 206 34.97 -28.06 54.26
CA ALA A 206 35.69 -29.32 54.52
C ALA A 206 35.65 -30.22 53.25
N PRO A 207 36.52 -31.25 53.14
CA PRO A 207 36.42 -32.29 52.11
C PRO A 207 35.52 -33.43 52.57
N ALA A 208 34.51 -33.80 51.78
CA ALA A 208 33.71 -35.00 52.01
C ALA A 208 34.10 -36.07 50.99
N THR A 209 34.68 -37.14 51.52
CA THR A 209 34.87 -38.45 50.91
C THR A 209 33.55 -39.04 50.45
N ALA A 210 33.47 -39.51 49.20
CA ALA A 210 32.42 -40.42 48.76
C ALA A 210 33.00 -41.51 47.86
N VAL A 211 33.03 -42.70 48.45
CA VAL A 211 33.39 -44.00 47.86
C VAL A 211 32.33 -44.39 46.83
N SER A 212 32.78 -44.82 45.65
CA SER A 212 31.95 -45.50 44.64
C SER A 212 31.70 -46.97 45.03
N PRO A 213 30.52 -47.51 44.68
CA PRO A 213 30.55 -48.60 43.71
C PRO A 213 29.36 -48.60 42.72
N GLY A 214 29.58 -49.06 41.49
CA GLY A 214 28.52 -49.64 40.66
C GLY A 214 28.43 -49.10 39.23
N ALA A 215 28.80 -49.94 38.26
CA ALA A 215 29.01 -49.67 36.83
C ALA A 215 27.75 -49.36 35.98
N ASN A 216 26.80 -48.56 36.48
CA ASN A 216 25.63 -48.08 35.72
C ASN A 216 25.33 -46.57 35.87
N ALA A 217 26.20 -45.82 36.57
CA ALA A 217 26.03 -44.38 36.81
C ALA A 217 26.59 -43.47 35.69
N GLN A 218 27.48 -43.99 34.82
CA GLN A 218 28.09 -43.18 33.75
C GLN A 218 27.10 -42.89 32.60
N SER A 219 26.18 -43.80 32.28
CA SER A 219 25.15 -43.59 31.25
C SER A 219 24.07 -42.60 31.70
N THR A 220 23.72 -42.58 32.98
CA THR A 220 22.78 -41.59 33.56
C THR A 220 23.41 -40.21 33.73
N GLN A 221 24.72 -40.11 34.03
CA GLN A 221 25.44 -38.84 34.03
C GLN A 221 25.63 -38.24 32.62
N GLN A 222 25.84 -39.05 31.58
CA GLN A 222 25.87 -38.55 30.20
C GLN A 222 24.48 -38.15 29.68
N ALA A 223 23.42 -38.90 30.03
CA ALA A 223 22.05 -38.53 29.65
C ALA A 223 21.58 -37.22 30.31
N SER A 224 21.95 -36.98 31.58
CA SER A 224 21.64 -35.73 32.29
C SER A 224 22.48 -34.53 31.80
N GLN A 225 23.72 -34.75 31.36
CA GLN A 225 24.54 -33.71 30.72
C GLN A 225 24.00 -33.27 29.34
N GLN A 226 23.28 -34.15 28.63
CA GLN A 226 22.63 -33.81 27.36
C GLN A 226 21.18 -33.29 27.53
N ALA A 227 20.48 -33.67 28.59
CA ALA A 227 19.11 -33.22 28.86
C ALA A 227 19.03 -31.75 29.34
N ALA A 228 20.02 -31.28 30.11
CA ALA A 228 20.05 -29.90 30.60
C ALA A 228 20.12 -28.83 29.47
N PRO A 229 21.01 -28.93 28.46
CA PRO A 229 21.04 -27.96 27.36
C PRO A 229 19.83 -28.07 26.44
N GLN A 230 19.24 -29.26 26.28
CA GLN A 230 18.01 -29.43 25.49
C GLN A 230 16.82 -28.74 26.17
N ALA A 231 16.64 -28.91 27.48
CA ALA A 231 15.58 -28.24 28.24
C ALA A 231 15.68 -26.71 28.14
N ALA A 232 16.89 -26.16 28.26
CA ALA A 232 17.13 -24.73 28.12
C ALA A 232 16.84 -24.20 26.69
N GLN A 233 17.16 -24.97 25.65
CA GLN A 233 16.84 -24.62 24.26
C GLN A 233 15.33 -24.63 24.00
N THR A 234 14.57 -25.61 24.51
CA THR A 234 13.10 -25.61 24.41
C THR A 234 12.48 -24.41 25.12
N GLN A 235 12.93 -24.08 26.33
CA GLN A 235 12.43 -22.90 27.07
C GLN A 235 12.74 -21.59 26.33
N ALA A 236 13.92 -21.47 25.74
CA ALA A 236 14.27 -20.32 24.92
C ALA A 236 13.42 -20.21 23.64
N ALA A 237 13.12 -21.34 22.99
CA ALA A 237 12.26 -21.38 21.81
C ALA A 237 10.81 -21.02 22.14
N GLU A 238 10.28 -21.52 23.27
CA GLU A 238 8.95 -21.18 23.79
C GLU A 238 8.84 -19.69 24.13
N ALA A 239 9.85 -19.12 24.80
CA ALA A 239 9.91 -17.70 25.10
C ALA A 239 9.95 -16.84 23.82
N ALA A 240 10.74 -17.23 22.81
CA ALA A 240 10.80 -16.55 21.53
C ALA A 240 9.46 -16.63 20.76
N TYR A 241 8.76 -17.76 20.85
CA TYR A 241 7.44 -17.92 20.24
C TYR A 241 6.38 -17.05 20.95
N ALA A 242 6.39 -17.01 22.29
CA ALA A 242 5.52 -16.15 23.07
C ALA A 242 5.73 -14.65 22.74
N GLN A 243 6.98 -14.22 22.56
CA GLN A 243 7.29 -12.85 22.11
C GLN A 243 6.71 -12.55 20.73
N LYS A 244 6.85 -13.47 19.75
CA LYS A 244 6.26 -13.30 18.41
C LYS A 244 4.74 -13.17 18.46
N GLN A 245 4.07 -13.95 19.31
CA GLN A 245 2.62 -13.85 19.49
C GLN A 245 2.21 -12.49 20.09
N ALA A 246 2.90 -12.02 21.13
CA ALA A 246 2.64 -10.72 21.74
C ALA A 246 2.83 -9.57 20.73
N ASP A 247 3.87 -9.64 19.91
CA ASP A 247 4.14 -8.67 18.84
C ASP A 247 3.08 -8.67 17.74
N TYR A 248 2.59 -9.85 17.35
CA TYR A 248 1.51 -9.97 16.38
C TYR A 248 0.21 -9.34 16.91
N GLN A 249 -0.14 -9.61 18.18
CA GLN A 249 -1.28 -8.99 18.83
C GLN A 249 -1.13 -7.47 18.93
N ARG A 250 0.07 -6.96 19.25
CA ARG A 250 0.35 -5.52 19.30
C ARG A 250 0.16 -4.86 17.95
N ARG A 251 0.63 -5.47 16.86
CA ARG A 251 0.44 -4.98 15.49
C ARG A 251 -1.04 -4.99 15.08
N GLN A 252 -1.79 -6.03 15.44
CA GLN A 252 -3.23 -6.05 15.19
C GLN A 252 -3.97 -4.92 15.95
N ALA A 253 -3.63 -4.71 17.23
CA ALA A 253 -4.21 -3.64 18.03
C ALA A 253 -3.88 -2.24 17.46
N GLN A 254 -2.63 -2.02 17.05
CA GLN A 254 -2.21 -0.78 16.41
C GLN A 254 -2.93 -0.55 15.07
N ALA A 255 -3.07 -1.58 14.24
CA ALA A 255 -3.81 -1.47 12.98
C ALA A 255 -5.30 -1.16 13.21
N ALA A 256 -5.91 -1.74 14.24
CA ALA A 256 -7.28 -1.43 14.64
C ALA A 256 -7.41 0.02 15.13
N GLN A 257 -6.48 0.49 15.98
CA GLN A 257 -6.46 1.88 16.43
C GLN A 257 -6.28 2.87 15.28
N GLN A 258 -5.40 2.59 14.32
CA GLN A 258 -5.23 3.41 13.13
C GLN A 258 -6.51 3.47 12.28
N ARG A 259 -7.23 2.35 12.13
CA ARG A 259 -8.52 2.34 11.44
C ARG A 259 -9.57 3.19 12.15
N GLU A 260 -9.65 3.11 13.47
CA GLU A 260 -10.58 3.93 14.26
C GLU A 260 -10.20 5.41 14.25
N GLN A 261 -8.90 5.73 14.30
CA GLN A 261 -8.42 7.11 14.18
C GLN A 261 -8.70 7.67 12.78
N ALA A 262 -8.51 6.88 11.71
CA ALA A 262 -8.87 7.28 10.34
C ALA A 262 -10.37 7.52 10.16
N LYS A 263 -11.22 6.73 10.84
CA LYS A 263 -12.68 6.98 10.88
C LYS A 263 -13.01 8.27 11.63
N LYS A 264 -12.39 8.50 12.79
CA LYS A 264 -12.65 9.67 13.66
C LYS A 264 -12.13 10.98 13.09
N SER A 265 -10.99 10.97 12.39
CA SER A 265 -10.40 12.16 11.80
C SER A 265 -11.12 12.65 10.56
N GLY A 266 -12.15 11.93 10.07
CA GLY A 266 -12.83 12.24 8.81
C GLY A 266 -11.91 12.15 7.59
N SER A 267 -10.65 11.78 7.80
CA SER A 267 -9.66 11.54 6.75
C SER A 267 -9.80 10.08 6.34
N GLY A 268 -10.89 9.80 5.62
CA GLY A 268 -10.88 8.67 4.71
C GLY A 268 -9.63 8.76 3.82
N PRO A 269 -9.09 7.62 3.33
CA PRO A 269 -7.92 7.62 2.47
C PRO A 269 -8.13 8.69 1.39
N ALA A 270 -7.25 9.69 1.38
CA ALA A 270 -7.37 10.79 0.43
C ALA A 270 -7.60 10.18 -0.95
N PRO A 271 -8.69 10.55 -1.65
CA PRO A 271 -8.92 10.04 -2.99
C PRO A 271 -7.63 10.26 -3.78
N PRO A 272 -7.16 9.26 -4.55
CA PRO A 272 -5.90 9.38 -5.27
C PRO A 272 -5.92 10.70 -6.02
N LEU A 273 -4.90 11.54 -5.77
CA LEU A 273 -4.74 12.83 -6.41
C LEU A 273 -5.00 12.66 -7.91
N PRO A 274 -5.87 13.48 -8.52
CA PRO A 274 -6.08 13.41 -9.96
C PRO A 274 -4.71 13.55 -10.63
N LEU A 275 -4.35 12.53 -11.41
CA LEU A 275 -3.14 12.54 -12.22
C LEU A 275 -3.20 13.82 -13.10
N PRO A 276 -2.12 14.61 -13.16
CA PRO A 276 -2.10 15.81 -13.97
C PRO A 276 -2.41 15.45 -15.44
N PRO A 277 -3.29 16.19 -16.13
CA PRO A 277 -3.58 15.93 -17.52
C PRO A 277 -2.36 16.29 -18.37
N GLY A 278 -1.76 15.28 -18.99
CA GLY A 278 -0.84 15.44 -20.13
C GLY A 278 0.65 15.27 -19.81
N TYR A 279 1.15 14.07 -20.11
CA TYR A 279 2.34 13.84 -20.94
C TYR A 279 2.05 12.66 -21.86
#